data_AF-A0A7C3S390-F1
#
_entry.id   AF-A0A7C3S390-F1
#
_cell.length_a   1.000
_cell.length_b   1.000
_cell.length_c   1.000
_cell.angle_alpha   90.00
_cell.angle_beta   90.00
_cell.angle_gamma   90.00
#
_symmetry.space_group_name_H-M   'P 1'
#
loop_
_entity.id
_entity.type
_entity.pdbx_description
1 polymer ?
#
loop_
_entity_poly.entity_id
_entity_poly.type
_entity_poly.pdbx_seq_one_letter_code
_entity_poly.pdbx_strand_id
1 'polypeptide(L)'
;MKGLVRGYIDVGRNDPCPCGSGKKFKKCCLSSYEESLEINFLKFSLYYKIAYYSFTNYKEAFKDILGKFERKDLASVDTFDDLVRNKTDWEEILDWFIFNEYVAKGKTPLQLFLEDGDASEKEKSLLERFDGTYWSVYEVNDVVNKLGRARLTDLIGGKEYVVFDENIMHLSGGEIAFGRIVPHNNFYFLGYVFVPWLISKPEGLEDLLNQFIETLRNEGTSIEYTLRIYGYRLYLFINSMSQPREEEPRIKISEYEIKDYDKVTSILQLSPFFVKRHDTSQGKVFVCVRNPRSNILLNTSQIILPSEEETEEDLDLGVVRIYENTLDVLALDSKRLEVVRSLVEELLGDSIVLKESG
;
A
#
# COMPACT_ATOMS: atom_id res chain seq x y z
N MET A 1 -26.18 7.04 -1.80
CA MET A 1 -24.98 6.18 -1.65
C MET A 1 -25.02 5.38 -0.34
N LYS A 2 -25.79 4.28 -0.27
CA LYS A 2 -25.88 3.43 0.95
C LYS A 2 -25.68 1.93 0.66
N GLY A 3 -25.17 1.57 -0.52
CA GLY A 3 -25.25 0.19 -1.04
C GLY A 3 -23.94 -0.51 -1.40
N LEU A 4 -22.78 0.16 -1.41
CA LEU A 4 -21.54 -0.41 -1.96
C LEU A 4 -20.57 -1.00 -0.92
N VAL A 5 -20.81 -0.82 0.38
CA VAL A 5 -19.86 -1.22 1.46
C VAL A 5 -20.14 -2.62 2.03
N ARG A 6 -21.25 -3.27 1.65
CA ARG A 6 -21.68 -4.56 2.23
C ARG A 6 -20.92 -5.80 1.75
N GLY A 7 -19.89 -5.65 0.93
CA GLY A 7 -19.36 -6.75 0.11
C GLY A 7 -18.40 -7.75 0.77
N TYR A 8 -17.84 -7.49 1.95
CA TYR A 8 -16.66 -8.25 2.41
C TYR A 8 -16.91 -9.24 3.55
N ILE A 9 -18.04 -9.15 4.25
CA ILE A 9 -18.36 -10.05 5.37
C ILE A 9 -19.85 -10.39 5.40
N ASP A 10 -20.16 -11.68 5.23
CA ASP A 10 -21.50 -12.22 5.43
C ASP A 10 -21.76 -12.53 6.91
N VAL A 11 -21.82 -11.48 7.74
CA VAL A 11 -22.11 -11.57 9.18
C VAL A 11 -23.26 -10.63 9.51
N GLY A 12 -24.34 -11.18 10.05
CA GLY A 12 -25.50 -10.40 10.47
C GLY A 12 -25.16 -9.46 11.62
N ARG A 13 -25.74 -8.25 11.60
CA ARG A 13 -25.52 -7.22 12.64
C ARG A 13 -25.76 -7.71 14.08
N ASN A 14 -26.62 -8.71 14.28
CA ASN A 14 -26.95 -9.26 15.59
C ASN A 14 -26.18 -10.55 15.93
N ASP A 15 -25.42 -11.11 15.00
CA ASP A 15 -24.66 -12.34 15.18
C ASP A 15 -23.46 -12.10 16.09
N PRO A 16 -22.88 -13.15 16.70
CA PRO A 16 -21.64 -13.04 17.44
C PRO A 16 -20.53 -12.42 16.58
N CYS A 17 -19.76 -11.51 17.17
CA CYS A 17 -18.72 -10.80 16.45
C CYS A 17 -17.59 -11.75 16.03
N PRO A 18 -17.12 -11.70 14.76
CA PRO A 18 -16.07 -12.61 14.26
C PRO A 18 -14.72 -12.47 14.98
N CYS A 19 -14.52 -11.39 15.76
CA CYS A 19 -13.31 -11.21 16.56
C CYS A 19 -13.24 -12.07 17.83
N GLY A 20 -14.25 -12.91 18.09
CA GLY A 20 -14.27 -13.80 19.25
C GLY A 20 -14.69 -13.14 20.57
N SER A 21 -15.12 -11.87 20.57
CA SER A 21 -15.48 -11.15 21.81
C SER A 21 -16.76 -11.62 22.50
N GLY A 22 -17.56 -12.47 21.84
CA GLY A 22 -18.90 -12.89 22.31
C GLY A 22 -19.98 -11.80 22.23
N LYS A 23 -19.63 -10.54 21.90
CA LYS A 23 -20.60 -9.45 21.70
C LYS A 23 -21.29 -9.57 20.34
N LYS A 24 -22.49 -8.99 20.20
CA LYS A 24 -23.13 -8.82 18.88
C LYS A 24 -22.26 -7.96 17.97
N PHE A 25 -22.15 -8.28 16.68
CA PHE A 25 -21.28 -7.58 15.73
C PHE A 25 -21.50 -6.06 15.73
N LYS A 26 -22.78 -5.61 15.72
CA LYS A 26 -23.14 -4.18 15.78
C LYS A 26 -22.72 -3.45 17.08
N LYS A 27 -22.44 -4.19 18.15
CA LYS A 27 -21.98 -3.65 19.45
C LYS A 27 -20.48 -3.88 19.67
N CYS A 28 -19.78 -4.32 18.63
CA CYS A 28 -18.36 -4.65 18.66
C CYS A 28 -17.69 -4.05 17.41
N CYS A 29 -17.24 -4.88 16.47
CA CYS A 29 -16.38 -4.42 15.38
C CYS A 29 -17.08 -3.71 14.22
N LEU A 30 -18.42 -3.69 14.14
CA LEU A 30 -19.11 -3.16 12.95
C LEU A 30 -18.77 -1.70 12.64
N SER A 31 -18.79 -0.80 13.64
CA SER A 31 -18.49 0.62 13.44
C SER A 31 -17.05 0.82 12.95
N SER A 32 -16.09 0.23 13.67
CA SER A 32 -14.67 0.30 13.31
C SER A 32 -14.38 -0.29 11.93
N TYR A 33 -15.05 -1.39 11.58
CA TYR A 33 -14.94 -2.01 10.27
C TYR A 33 -15.48 -1.10 9.16
N GLU A 34 -16.70 -0.57 9.30
CA GLU A 34 -17.30 0.35 8.31
C GLU A 34 -16.47 1.63 8.16
N GLU A 35 -16.00 2.21 9.27
CA GLU A 35 -15.12 3.40 9.27
C GLU A 35 -13.75 3.11 8.62
N SER A 36 -13.15 1.93 8.88
CA SER A 36 -11.85 1.58 8.30
C SER A 36 -11.89 1.46 6.76
N LEU A 37 -13.02 1.01 6.19
CA LEU A 37 -13.17 0.92 4.73
C LEU A 37 -13.16 2.31 4.09
N GLU A 38 -13.77 3.29 4.75
CA GLU A 38 -13.76 4.69 4.28
C GLU A 38 -12.36 5.29 4.37
N ILE A 39 -11.62 5.00 5.46
CA ILE A 39 -10.24 5.44 5.64
C ILE A 39 -9.33 4.85 4.55
N ASN A 40 -9.40 3.53 4.30
CA ASN A 40 -8.56 2.87 3.32
C ASN A 40 -8.78 3.43 1.90
N PHE A 41 -10.03 3.70 1.53
CA PHE A 41 -10.35 4.32 0.25
C PHE A 41 -9.71 5.71 0.09
N LEU A 42 -9.62 6.49 1.17
CA LEU A 42 -9.04 7.84 1.14
C LEU A 42 -7.51 7.84 1.23
N LYS A 43 -6.93 6.89 1.97
CA LYS A 43 -5.49 6.86 2.28
C LYS A 43 -4.64 6.96 1.02
N PHE A 44 -4.89 6.10 0.03
CA PHE A 44 -4.01 5.95 -1.13
C PHE A 44 -3.87 7.25 -1.92
N SER A 45 -4.98 7.85 -2.38
CA SER A 45 -4.93 9.11 -3.13
C SER A 45 -4.37 10.27 -2.28
N LEU A 46 -4.64 10.25 -0.98
CA LEU A 46 -4.17 11.28 -0.07
C LEU A 46 -2.65 11.21 0.15
N TYR A 47 -2.06 10.02 0.14
CA TYR A 47 -0.61 9.85 0.24
C TYR A 47 0.11 10.54 -0.92
N TYR A 48 -0.32 10.27 -2.16
CA TYR A 48 0.31 10.90 -3.33
C TYR A 48 0.18 12.42 -3.28
N LYS A 49 -0.95 12.94 -2.81
CA LYS A 49 -1.17 14.39 -2.67
C LYS A 49 -0.17 15.04 -1.72
N ILE A 50 -0.01 14.48 -0.51
CA ILE A 50 0.93 15.00 0.47
C ILE A 50 2.38 14.72 0.07
N ALA A 51 2.67 13.59 -0.55
CA ALA A 51 3.99 13.22 -1.06
C ALA A 51 4.45 14.18 -2.17
N TYR A 52 3.60 14.43 -3.17
CA TYR A 52 3.86 15.38 -4.24
C TYR A 52 4.08 16.79 -3.69
N TYR A 53 3.20 17.26 -2.80
CA TYR A 53 3.36 18.57 -2.15
C TYR A 53 4.68 18.65 -1.39
N SER A 54 5.00 17.64 -0.58
CA SER A 54 6.17 17.65 0.29
C SER A 54 7.46 17.62 -0.51
N PHE A 55 7.54 16.77 -1.53
CA PHE A 55 8.70 16.70 -2.40
C PHE A 55 8.85 17.99 -3.22
N THR A 56 7.79 18.49 -3.84
CA THR A 56 7.86 19.67 -4.71
C THR A 56 8.24 20.94 -3.96
N ASN A 57 7.70 21.15 -2.76
CA ASN A 57 7.94 22.37 -1.98
C ASN A 57 9.21 22.30 -1.11
N TYR A 58 9.63 21.09 -0.71
CA TYR A 58 10.73 20.90 0.25
C TYR A 58 11.80 19.95 -0.26
N LYS A 59 11.99 19.85 -1.59
CA LYS A 59 12.96 18.96 -2.24
C LYS A 59 14.36 19.06 -1.66
N GLU A 60 14.87 20.27 -1.43
CA GLU A 60 16.24 20.44 -0.92
C GLU A 60 16.38 19.90 0.51
N ALA A 61 15.38 20.12 1.37
CA ALA A 61 15.35 19.51 2.71
C ALA A 61 15.22 17.97 2.63
N PHE A 62 14.46 17.45 1.66
CA PHE A 62 14.40 16.01 1.40
C PHE A 62 15.77 15.46 0.98
N LYS A 63 16.49 16.15 0.07
CA LYS A 63 17.85 15.76 -0.35
C LYS A 63 18.84 15.79 0.81
N ASP A 64 18.73 16.76 1.72
CA ASP A 64 19.59 16.86 2.91
C ASP A 64 19.43 15.65 3.85
N ILE A 65 18.21 15.09 3.96
CA ILE A 65 18.00 13.90 4.80
C ILE A 65 18.43 12.59 4.14
N LEU A 66 18.62 12.52 2.81
CA LEU A 66 19.03 11.28 2.13
C LEU A 66 20.32 10.68 2.69
N GLY A 67 21.23 11.55 3.16
CA GLY A 67 22.45 11.13 3.86
C GLY A 67 22.18 10.36 5.16
N LYS A 68 21.09 10.68 5.87
CA LYS A 68 20.65 9.96 7.09
C LYS A 68 20.20 8.54 6.79
N PHE A 69 19.73 8.28 5.57
CA PHE A 69 19.20 7.00 5.11
C PHE A 69 20.17 6.20 4.25
N GLU A 70 21.41 6.68 4.08
CA GLU A 70 22.42 6.06 3.21
C GLU A 70 22.01 5.96 1.72
N ARG A 71 21.06 6.80 1.27
CA ARG A 71 20.47 6.78 -0.07
C ARG A 71 20.91 7.97 -0.93
N LYS A 72 22.22 8.16 -1.04
CA LYS A 72 22.81 9.25 -1.85
C LYS A 72 22.58 9.08 -3.36
N ASP A 73 22.24 7.87 -3.80
CA ASP A 73 21.80 7.57 -5.17
C ASP A 73 20.53 8.35 -5.57
N LEU A 74 19.70 8.73 -4.60
CA LEU A 74 18.50 9.55 -4.84
C LEU A 74 18.80 11.07 -4.91
N ALA A 75 20.04 11.52 -4.66
CA ALA A 75 20.35 12.95 -4.60
C ALA A 75 20.20 13.66 -5.97
N SER A 76 20.30 12.91 -7.07
CA SER A 76 20.10 13.43 -8.43
C SER A 76 18.63 13.49 -8.85
N VAL A 77 17.69 12.99 -8.03
CA VAL A 77 16.26 13.05 -8.34
C VAL A 77 15.78 14.49 -8.21
N ASP A 78 15.18 15.01 -9.28
CA ASP A 78 14.79 16.43 -9.35
C ASP A 78 13.30 16.69 -9.43
N THR A 79 12.52 15.70 -9.86
CA THR A 79 11.06 15.77 -9.91
C THR A 79 10.44 14.64 -9.07
N PHE A 80 9.19 14.83 -8.66
CA PHE A 80 8.47 13.77 -7.95
C PHE A 80 8.26 12.55 -8.86
N ASP A 81 8.02 12.77 -10.16
CA ASP A 81 7.88 11.67 -11.12
C ASP A 81 9.17 10.85 -11.25
N ASP A 82 10.34 11.50 -11.24
CA ASP A 82 11.62 10.80 -11.22
C ASP A 82 11.81 10.00 -9.93
N LEU A 83 11.33 10.53 -8.79
CA LEU A 83 11.35 9.82 -7.51
C LEU A 83 10.50 8.56 -7.59
N VAL A 84 9.27 8.68 -8.06
CA VAL A 84 8.32 7.55 -8.20
C VAL A 84 8.80 6.52 -9.21
N ARG A 85 9.44 6.96 -10.31
CA ARG A 85 10.07 6.06 -11.30
C ARG A 85 11.24 5.28 -10.74
N ASN A 86 11.88 5.78 -9.68
CA ASN A 86 12.94 5.06 -9.00
C ASN A 86 12.30 3.91 -8.19
N LYS A 87 12.65 2.66 -8.50
CA LYS A 87 12.03 1.47 -7.89
C LYS A 87 12.55 1.13 -6.49
N THR A 88 13.49 1.91 -5.94
CA THR A 88 14.19 1.55 -4.69
C THR A 88 13.83 2.47 -3.53
N ASP A 89 13.19 1.90 -2.49
CA ASP A 89 12.98 2.36 -1.11
C ASP A 89 12.90 3.88 -0.87
N TRP A 90 12.16 4.62 -1.70
CA TRP A 90 11.93 6.05 -1.50
C TRP A 90 10.70 6.31 -0.62
N GLU A 91 9.75 5.36 -0.57
CA GLU A 91 8.48 5.50 0.13
C GLU A 91 8.68 5.65 1.63
N GLU A 92 9.59 4.86 2.22
CA GLU A 92 9.93 4.94 3.64
C GLU A 92 10.56 6.28 3.98
N ILE A 93 11.54 6.71 3.20
CA ILE A 93 12.24 7.98 3.42
C ILE A 93 11.26 9.14 3.34
N LEU A 94 10.36 9.11 2.35
CA LEU A 94 9.38 10.17 2.15
C LEU A 94 8.29 10.15 3.23
N ASP A 95 7.80 9.00 3.69
CA ASP A 95 6.89 8.90 4.85
C ASP A 95 7.52 9.55 6.09
N TRP A 96 8.76 9.18 6.42
CA TRP A 96 9.43 9.77 7.58
C TRP A 96 9.65 11.26 7.44
N PHE A 97 10.07 11.71 6.25
CA PHE A 97 10.22 13.13 5.94
C PHE A 97 8.92 13.90 6.16
N ILE A 98 7.80 13.40 5.63
CA ILE A 98 6.49 14.06 5.70
C ILE A 98 6.02 14.21 7.15
N PHE A 99 6.13 13.14 7.94
CA PHE A 99 5.47 13.07 9.25
C PHE A 99 6.38 13.40 10.44
N ASN A 100 7.70 13.37 10.27
CA ASN A 100 8.66 13.47 11.38
C ASN A 100 9.79 14.48 11.19
N GLU A 101 10.20 14.81 9.95
CA GLU A 101 11.26 15.82 9.74
C GLU A 101 10.68 17.24 9.79
N TYR A 102 11.35 18.13 10.54
CA TYR A 102 11.03 19.55 10.55
C TYR A 102 11.77 20.27 9.42
N VAL A 103 11.02 20.90 8.50
CA VAL A 103 11.60 21.46 7.26
C VAL A 103 11.60 22.98 7.22
N ALA A 104 10.57 23.64 7.75
CA ALA A 104 10.45 25.09 7.73
C ALA A 104 9.65 25.59 8.94
N LYS A 105 10.12 26.68 9.56
CA LYS A 105 9.45 27.33 10.71
C LYS A 105 9.14 26.37 11.88
N GLY A 106 9.96 25.32 12.05
CA GLY A 106 9.74 24.30 13.07
C GLY A 106 8.52 23.41 12.83
N LYS A 107 8.06 23.28 11.57
CA LYS A 107 6.94 22.44 11.16
C LYS A 107 7.37 21.31 10.22
N THR A 108 6.63 20.21 10.26
CA THR A 108 6.78 19.11 9.31
C THR A 108 6.08 19.42 7.98
N PRO A 109 6.42 18.74 6.87
CA PRO A 109 5.68 18.87 5.62
C PRO A 109 4.18 18.60 5.78
N LEU A 110 3.79 17.63 6.63
CA LEU A 110 2.39 17.42 7.01
C LEU A 110 1.74 18.69 7.57
N GLN A 111 2.36 19.32 8.56
CA GLN A 111 1.80 20.50 9.22
C GLN A 111 1.68 21.69 8.26
N LEU A 112 2.62 21.82 7.32
CA LEU A 112 2.58 22.84 6.27
C LEU A 112 1.46 22.55 5.25
N PHE A 113 1.33 21.29 4.82
CA PHE A 113 0.26 20.84 3.94
C PHE A 113 -1.15 21.05 4.53
N LEU A 114 -1.32 20.87 5.85
CA LEU A 114 -2.60 21.14 6.51
C LEU A 114 -2.99 22.64 6.47
N GLU A 115 -2.00 23.53 6.41
CA GLU A 115 -2.20 24.99 6.39
C GLU A 115 -2.54 25.53 5.00
N ASP A 116 -1.77 25.17 3.98
CA ASP A 116 -1.86 25.76 2.65
C ASP A 116 -1.97 24.75 1.49
N GLY A 117 -1.90 23.46 1.81
CA GLY A 117 -2.07 22.38 0.84
C GLY A 117 -3.50 22.25 0.34
N ASP A 118 -3.63 21.71 -0.86
CA ASP A 118 -4.92 21.32 -1.40
C ASP A 118 -5.41 20.08 -0.64
N ALA A 119 -6.36 20.23 0.28
CA ALA A 119 -7.02 19.13 0.95
C ALA A 119 -8.40 19.59 1.44
N SER A 120 -9.41 18.75 1.22
CA SER A 120 -10.73 18.92 1.82
C SER A 120 -10.67 18.77 3.34
N GLU A 121 -11.66 19.30 4.06
CA GLU A 121 -11.78 19.16 5.53
C GLU A 121 -11.74 17.71 5.99
N LYS A 122 -12.29 16.79 5.19
CA LYS A 122 -12.28 15.36 5.47
C LYS A 122 -10.87 14.76 5.38
N GLU A 123 -10.12 15.14 4.35
CA GLU A 123 -8.73 14.73 4.17
C GLU A 123 -7.82 15.32 5.26
N LYS A 124 -8.01 16.60 5.59
CA LYS A 124 -7.29 17.25 6.70
C LYS A 124 -7.54 16.52 8.03
N SER A 125 -8.80 16.22 8.35
CA SER A 125 -9.15 15.48 9.57
C SER A 125 -8.53 14.07 9.65
N LEU A 126 -8.27 13.43 8.50
CA LEU A 126 -7.54 12.17 8.46
C LEU A 126 -6.04 12.38 8.66
N LEU A 127 -5.44 13.33 7.93
CA LEU A 127 -4.01 13.63 7.98
C LEU A 127 -3.53 14.18 9.32
N GLU A 128 -4.34 14.99 10.01
CA GLU A 128 -4.06 15.46 11.38
C GLU A 128 -3.74 14.32 12.35
N ARG A 129 -4.30 13.13 12.11
CA ARG A 129 -4.07 11.95 12.96
C ARG A 129 -2.67 11.36 12.81
N PHE A 130 -1.99 11.65 11.71
CA PHE A 130 -0.59 11.27 11.50
C PHE A 130 0.37 12.16 12.29
N ASP A 131 -0.05 13.36 12.72
CA ASP A 131 0.83 14.24 13.49
C ASP A 131 1.19 13.59 14.84
N GLY A 132 2.48 13.64 15.17
CA GLY A 132 3.04 13.02 16.37
C GLY A 132 3.16 11.50 16.35
N THR A 133 2.75 10.83 15.27
CA THR A 133 3.00 9.38 15.11
C THR A 133 4.47 9.12 14.76
N TYR A 134 4.89 7.86 14.87
CA TYR A 134 6.26 7.42 14.64
C TYR A 134 6.28 5.98 14.12
N TRP A 135 7.45 5.54 13.65
CA TRP A 135 7.69 4.15 13.35
C TRP A 135 8.06 3.37 14.60
N SER A 136 7.54 2.14 14.71
CA SER A 136 7.94 1.16 15.70
C SER A 136 7.93 -0.25 15.09
N VAL A 137 8.24 -1.24 15.94
CA VAL A 137 8.21 -2.66 15.62
C VAL A 137 7.09 -3.32 16.41
N TYR A 138 6.29 -4.14 15.76
CA TYR A 138 5.12 -4.76 16.36
C TYR A 138 5.11 -6.27 16.18
N GLU A 139 4.74 -6.99 17.24
CA GLU A 139 4.35 -8.39 17.16
C GLU A 139 2.86 -8.50 16.84
N VAL A 140 2.54 -9.32 15.85
CA VAL A 140 1.17 -9.61 15.43
C VAL A 140 0.62 -10.72 16.33
N ASN A 141 -0.21 -10.38 17.32
CA ASN A 141 -0.74 -11.38 18.27
C ASN A 141 -1.89 -12.22 17.69
N ASP A 142 -2.78 -11.58 16.94
CA ASP A 142 -4.00 -12.20 16.41
C ASP A 142 -4.48 -11.43 15.19
N VAL A 143 -4.96 -12.18 14.19
CA VAL A 143 -5.50 -11.62 12.95
C VAL A 143 -6.86 -12.22 12.65
N VAL A 144 -7.81 -11.36 12.33
CA VAL A 144 -9.16 -11.73 11.88
C VAL A 144 -9.33 -11.18 10.47
N ASN A 145 -8.80 -11.93 9.49
CA ASN A 145 -8.71 -11.54 8.07
C ASN A 145 -10.03 -11.01 7.50
N LYS A 146 -11.14 -11.69 7.83
CA LYS A 146 -12.47 -11.27 7.37
C LYS A 146 -12.80 -9.83 7.78
N LEU A 147 -12.36 -9.39 8.96
CA LEU A 147 -12.59 -8.04 9.49
C LEU A 147 -11.49 -7.03 9.15
N GLY A 148 -10.41 -7.44 8.47
CA GLY A 148 -9.20 -6.61 8.35
C GLY A 148 -8.68 -6.17 9.72
N ARG A 149 -8.85 -7.02 10.75
CA ARG A 149 -8.56 -6.66 12.15
C ARG A 149 -7.33 -7.41 12.66
N ALA A 150 -6.42 -6.72 13.32
CA ALA A 150 -5.32 -7.33 14.06
C ALA A 150 -5.23 -6.80 15.50
N ARG A 151 -4.64 -7.62 16.39
CA ARG A 151 -4.09 -7.15 17.67
C ARG A 151 -2.57 -7.13 17.57
N LEU A 152 -1.97 -5.97 17.78
CA LEU A 152 -0.52 -5.77 17.67
C LEU A 152 0.05 -5.33 19.02
N THR A 153 1.24 -5.81 19.36
CA THR A 153 1.99 -5.34 20.54
C THR A 153 3.22 -4.61 20.05
N ASP A 154 3.38 -3.34 20.43
CA ASP A 154 4.61 -2.59 20.20
C ASP A 154 5.74 -3.17 21.06
N LEU A 155 6.75 -3.74 20.40
CA LEU A 155 7.87 -4.40 21.06
C LEU A 155 8.85 -3.43 21.75
N ILE A 156 8.68 -2.12 21.54
CA ILE A 156 9.48 -1.08 22.15
C ILE A 156 8.67 -0.37 23.25
N GLY A 157 7.49 0.15 22.89
CA GLY A 157 6.63 0.88 23.82
C GLY A 157 5.78 0.00 24.75
N GLY A 158 5.69 -1.31 24.47
CA GLY A 158 4.86 -2.26 25.22
C GLY A 158 3.35 -2.09 25.07
N LYS A 159 2.91 -1.13 24.23
CA LYS A 159 1.49 -0.80 24.06
C LYS A 159 0.81 -1.78 23.11
N GLU A 160 -0.40 -2.20 23.47
CA GLU A 160 -1.26 -3.00 22.60
C GLU A 160 -2.17 -2.11 21.74
N TYR A 161 -2.37 -2.55 20.49
CA TYR A 161 -3.18 -1.87 19.48
C TYR A 161 -4.22 -2.84 18.91
N VAL A 162 -5.46 -2.36 18.77
CA VAL A 162 -6.47 -3.02 17.96
C VAL A 162 -6.59 -2.25 16.65
N VAL A 163 -6.09 -2.86 15.59
CA VAL A 163 -5.99 -2.22 14.28
C VAL A 163 -7.10 -2.73 13.36
N PHE A 164 -7.67 -1.84 12.55
CA PHE A 164 -8.53 -2.15 11.42
C PHE A 164 -7.97 -1.51 10.15
N ASP A 165 -7.52 -2.34 9.21
CA ASP A 165 -6.93 -1.96 7.93
C ASP A 165 -6.97 -3.17 6.99
N GLU A 166 -7.21 -2.96 5.70
CA GLU A 166 -7.31 -4.07 4.75
C GLU A 166 -5.95 -4.75 4.53
N ASN A 167 -4.85 -4.01 4.66
CA ASN A 167 -3.50 -4.54 4.46
C ASN A 167 -3.09 -5.58 5.51
N ILE A 168 -3.84 -5.69 6.62
CA ILE A 168 -3.68 -6.74 7.63
C ILE A 168 -3.93 -8.14 7.06
N MET A 169 -4.68 -8.28 5.96
CA MET A 169 -5.01 -9.60 5.39
C MET A 169 -3.78 -10.42 4.95
N HIS A 170 -2.63 -9.76 4.86
CA HIS A 170 -1.34 -10.37 4.50
C HIS A 170 -0.50 -10.78 5.71
N LEU A 171 -0.96 -10.50 6.93
CA LEU A 171 -0.25 -10.79 8.17
C LEU A 171 -0.71 -12.11 8.80
N SER A 172 0.22 -12.76 9.49
CA SER A 172 -0.04 -13.96 10.29
C SER A 172 0.27 -13.71 11.77
N GLY A 173 -0.45 -14.38 12.67
CA GLY A 173 -0.11 -14.35 14.09
C GLY A 173 1.30 -14.89 14.33
N GLY A 174 2.08 -14.20 15.15
CA GLY A 174 3.49 -14.46 15.46
C GLY A 174 4.49 -13.68 14.61
N GLU A 175 4.06 -13.08 13.50
CA GLU A 175 4.92 -12.25 12.65
C GLU A 175 5.33 -10.95 13.36
N ILE A 176 6.47 -10.41 12.95
CA ILE A 176 6.95 -9.09 13.35
C ILE A 176 6.82 -8.15 12.16
N ALA A 177 6.22 -6.99 12.39
CA ALA A 177 6.05 -5.95 11.39
C ALA A 177 6.72 -4.65 11.83
N PHE A 178 7.16 -3.86 10.85
CA PHE A 178 7.71 -2.53 11.02
C PHE A 178 6.77 -1.51 10.39
N GLY A 179 6.54 -0.39 11.06
CA GLY A 179 5.85 0.73 10.43
C GLY A 179 5.17 1.67 11.41
N ARG A 180 4.19 2.41 10.88
CA ARG A 180 3.42 3.41 11.63
C ARG A 180 2.02 2.87 11.95
N ILE A 181 1.56 3.14 13.16
CA ILE A 181 0.15 2.95 13.55
C ILE A 181 -0.46 4.32 13.83
N VAL A 182 -1.64 4.58 13.27
CA VAL A 182 -2.32 5.87 13.31
C VAL A 182 -3.63 5.77 14.08
N PRO A 183 -3.90 6.65 15.06
CA PRO A 183 -5.11 6.58 15.88
C PRO A 183 -6.37 7.07 15.14
N HIS A 184 -7.48 6.34 15.28
CA HIS A 184 -8.80 6.77 14.83
C HIS A 184 -9.89 6.48 15.86
N ASN A 185 -10.36 7.53 16.57
CA ASN A 185 -11.48 7.52 17.53
C ASN A 185 -11.51 6.30 18.50
N ASN A 186 -11.98 5.15 18.03
CA ASN A 186 -12.16 3.90 18.79
C ASN A 186 -11.22 2.75 18.38
N PHE A 187 -10.35 2.94 17.39
CA PHE A 187 -9.42 1.95 16.87
C PHE A 187 -8.15 2.61 16.30
N TYR A 188 -7.27 1.81 15.71
CA TYR A 188 -6.09 2.29 14.99
C TYR A 188 -6.06 1.74 13.57
N PHE A 189 -5.39 2.41 12.65
CA PHE A 189 -5.17 1.91 11.30
C PHE A 189 -3.68 1.96 10.97
N LEU A 190 -3.25 1.26 9.92
CA LEU A 190 -1.84 1.25 9.53
C LEU A 190 -1.50 2.58 8.85
N GLY A 191 -0.26 3.05 8.96
CA GLY A 191 0.22 4.20 8.19
C GLY A 191 0.37 3.88 6.70
N TYR A 192 1.12 4.72 5.99
CA TYR A 192 1.49 4.45 4.61
C TYR A 192 2.59 3.40 4.52
N VAL A 193 3.57 3.49 5.42
CA VAL A 193 4.61 2.47 5.59
C VAL A 193 4.21 1.51 6.71
N PHE A 194 3.91 0.27 6.33
CA PHE A 194 3.77 -0.85 7.25
C PHE A 194 4.10 -2.16 6.52
N VAL A 195 5.21 -2.79 6.90
CA VAL A 195 5.76 -3.95 6.19
C VAL A 195 6.03 -5.11 7.14
N PRO A 196 5.74 -6.36 6.73
CA PRO A 196 6.23 -7.53 7.44
C PRO A 196 7.76 -7.54 7.45
N TRP A 197 8.36 -7.78 8.62
CA TRP A 197 9.81 -7.85 8.82
C TRP A 197 10.29 -9.28 9.08
N LEU A 198 9.74 -9.96 10.11
CA LEU A 198 10.16 -11.32 10.47
C LEU A 198 8.95 -12.25 10.51
N ILE A 199 9.14 -13.51 10.08
CA ILE A 199 8.09 -14.54 10.11
C ILE A 199 7.72 -14.93 11.55
N SER A 200 8.66 -14.78 12.48
CA SER A 200 8.46 -15.07 13.90
C SER A 200 9.37 -14.22 14.77
N LYS A 201 8.93 -13.87 15.98
CA LYS A 201 9.74 -13.17 16.99
C LYS A 201 10.95 -14.02 17.44
N PRO A 202 12.20 -13.60 17.19
CA PRO A 202 13.38 -14.26 17.75
C PRO A 202 13.46 -14.06 19.27
N GLU A 203 14.05 -15.05 19.96
CA GLU A 203 14.38 -14.90 21.38
C GLU A 203 15.38 -13.75 21.57
N GLY A 204 15.13 -12.88 22.56
CA GLY A 204 15.96 -11.71 22.84
C GLY A 204 15.75 -10.50 21.93
N LEU A 205 14.80 -10.52 20.97
CA LEU A 205 14.54 -9.36 20.10
C LEU A 205 14.11 -8.12 20.91
N GLU A 206 13.25 -8.28 21.92
CA GLU A 206 12.81 -7.17 22.78
C GLU A 206 14.00 -6.54 23.53
N ASP A 207 14.89 -7.36 24.09
CA ASP A 207 16.10 -6.87 24.77
C ASP A 207 17.03 -6.12 23.81
N LEU A 208 17.19 -6.63 22.59
CA LEU A 208 17.98 -5.99 21.54
C LEU A 208 17.39 -4.64 21.12
N LEU A 209 16.08 -4.57 20.89
CA LEU A 209 15.39 -3.33 20.55
C LEU A 209 15.46 -2.32 21.71
N ASN A 210 15.28 -2.78 22.95
CA ASN A 210 15.41 -1.93 24.13
C ASN A 210 16.83 -1.37 24.26
N GLN A 211 17.87 -2.20 24.14
CA GLN A 211 19.26 -1.74 24.15
C GLN A 211 19.51 -0.72 23.04
N PHE A 212 19.04 -0.99 21.82
CA PHE A 212 19.17 -0.08 20.69
C PHE A 212 18.53 1.29 20.99
N ILE A 213 17.29 1.30 21.49
CA ILE A 213 16.57 2.55 21.79
C ILE A 213 17.23 3.31 22.94
N GLU A 214 17.73 2.63 23.97
CA GLU A 214 18.48 3.28 25.05
C GLU A 214 19.77 3.96 24.55
N THR A 215 20.39 3.48 23.46
CA THR A 215 21.53 4.19 22.85
C THR A 215 21.15 5.52 22.19
N LEU A 216 19.88 5.69 21.83
CA LEU A 216 19.35 6.89 21.17
C LEU A 216 18.68 7.85 22.16
N ARG A 217 18.21 7.33 23.30
CA ARG A 217 17.42 8.06 24.27
C ARG A 217 18.29 8.99 25.11
N ASN A 218 17.89 10.26 25.19
CA ASN A 218 18.47 11.20 26.14
C ASN A 218 17.80 11.06 27.51
N GLU A 219 18.51 11.42 28.58
CA GLU A 219 17.93 11.44 29.93
C GLU A 219 16.66 12.32 29.95
N GLY A 220 15.56 11.77 30.49
CA GLY A 220 14.28 12.48 30.63
C GLY A 220 13.39 12.53 29.38
N THR A 221 13.81 11.99 28.24
CA THR A 221 12.94 11.89 27.05
C THR A 221 12.13 10.58 27.02
N SER A 222 10.89 10.64 26.54
CA SER A 222 10.05 9.44 26.37
C SER A 222 10.50 8.59 25.17
N ILE A 223 10.10 7.31 25.16
CA ILE A 223 10.35 6.39 24.04
C ILE A 223 9.70 6.94 22.76
N GLU A 224 8.46 7.43 22.85
CA GLU A 224 7.72 7.98 21.72
C GLU A 224 8.42 9.20 21.14
N TYR A 225 8.91 10.10 21.99
CA TYR A 225 9.70 11.25 21.54
C TYR A 225 10.97 10.79 20.83
N THR A 226 11.66 9.79 21.38
CA THR A 226 12.88 9.22 20.80
C THR A 226 12.60 8.62 19.42
N LEU A 227 11.53 7.83 19.27
CA LEU A 227 11.14 7.23 17.99
C LEU A 227 10.68 8.26 16.97
N ARG A 228 10.05 9.36 17.39
CA ARG A 228 9.70 10.47 16.48
C ARG A 228 10.94 11.12 15.88
N ILE A 229 11.99 11.34 16.68
CA ILE A 229 13.20 12.03 16.23
C ILE A 229 14.19 11.08 15.54
N TYR A 230 14.32 9.85 16.02
CA TYR A 230 15.34 8.90 15.58
C TYR A 230 14.77 7.66 14.90
N GLY A 231 13.49 7.66 14.52
CA GLY A 231 12.85 6.54 13.83
C GLY A 231 13.57 6.09 12.55
N TYR A 232 14.23 7.01 11.83
CA TYR A 232 15.07 6.67 10.67
C TYR A 232 16.23 5.72 11.04
N ARG A 233 16.78 5.81 12.26
CA ARG A 233 17.83 4.89 12.73
C ARG A 233 17.27 3.51 13.01
N LEU A 234 16.05 3.42 13.54
CA LEU A 234 15.35 2.15 13.71
C LEU A 234 15.12 1.48 12.35
N TYR A 235 14.71 2.24 11.34
CA TYR A 235 14.60 1.77 9.96
C TYR A 235 15.93 1.22 9.44
N LEU A 236 17.03 1.97 9.58
CA LEU A 236 18.36 1.50 9.16
C LEU A 236 18.80 0.24 9.91
N PHE A 237 18.53 0.16 11.22
CA PHE A 237 18.81 -1.02 12.03
C PHE A 237 18.05 -2.25 11.49
N ILE A 238 16.76 -2.10 11.23
CA ILE A 238 15.91 -3.16 10.66
C ILE A 238 16.39 -3.60 9.29
N ASN A 239 16.74 -2.66 8.41
CA ASN A 239 17.28 -2.97 7.09
C ASN A 239 18.65 -3.63 7.15
N SER A 240 19.50 -3.28 8.12
CA SER A 240 20.81 -3.91 8.31
C SER A 240 20.73 -5.36 8.82
N MET A 241 19.66 -5.68 9.57
CA MET A 241 19.41 -7.03 10.09
C MET A 241 18.60 -7.90 9.12
N SER A 242 17.86 -7.25 8.24
CA SER A 242 17.23 -7.95 7.12
C SER A 242 18.35 -8.41 6.20
N GLN A 243 18.42 -9.73 5.92
CA GLN A 243 19.22 -10.15 4.77
C GLN A 243 18.74 -9.35 3.56
N PRO A 244 19.63 -8.99 2.60
CA PRO A 244 19.15 -8.45 1.34
C PRO A 244 18.03 -9.38 0.90
N ARG A 245 16.82 -8.84 0.76
CA ARG A 245 15.82 -9.56 -0.01
C ARG A 245 16.56 -9.82 -1.31
N GLU A 246 16.80 -11.09 -1.64
CA GLU A 246 16.86 -11.43 -3.04
C GLU A 246 15.51 -10.95 -3.57
N GLU A 247 15.49 -9.72 -4.08
CA GLU A 247 14.36 -9.18 -4.80
C GLU A 247 14.29 -9.97 -6.10
N GLU A 248 13.71 -11.16 -6.04
CA GLU A 248 12.81 -11.52 -7.10
C GLU A 248 11.51 -10.77 -6.83
N PRO A 249 11.15 -9.72 -7.60
CA PRO A 249 9.75 -9.51 -7.83
C PRO A 249 9.27 -10.81 -8.45
N ARG A 250 8.68 -11.71 -7.65
CA ARG A 250 8.02 -12.90 -8.18
C ARG A 250 6.72 -12.43 -8.82
N ILE A 251 6.86 -11.67 -9.91
CA ILE A 251 5.83 -11.51 -10.92
C ILE A 251 5.30 -12.92 -11.12
N LYS A 252 4.06 -13.13 -10.71
CA LYS A 252 3.41 -14.41 -10.86
C LYS A 252 3.03 -14.53 -12.32
N ILE A 253 3.46 -15.62 -12.95
CA ILE A 253 3.23 -15.86 -14.36
C ILE A 253 2.33 -17.08 -14.50
N SER A 254 1.42 -17.05 -15.46
CA SER A 254 0.76 -18.23 -15.99
C SER A 254 0.87 -18.22 -17.50
N GLU A 255 1.41 -19.31 -18.05
CA GLU A 255 1.67 -19.44 -19.47
C GLU A 255 0.61 -20.32 -20.12
N TYR A 256 0.19 -19.93 -21.32
CA TYR A 256 -0.78 -20.64 -22.13
C TYR A 256 -0.18 -20.91 -23.52
N GLU A 257 -0.50 -22.06 -24.10
CA GLU A 257 -0.36 -22.28 -25.54
C GLU A 257 -1.53 -21.62 -26.26
N ILE A 258 -1.26 -20.95 -27.37
CA ILE A 258 -2.31 -20.36 -28.21
C ILE A 258 -2.46 -21.18 -29.48
N LYS A 259 -3.71 -21.43 -29.88
CA LYS A 259 -4.01 -22.19 -31.10
C LYS A 259 -4.07 -21.31 -32.35
N ASP A 260 -4.37 -20.04 -32.16
CA ASP A 260 -4.61 -19.07 -33.23
C ASP A 260 -4.26 -17.66 -32.72
N TYR A 261 -3.08 -17.18 -33.11
CA TYR A 261 -2.54 -15.90 -32.69
C TYR A 261 -3.41 -14.71 -33.09
N ASP A 262 -3.91 -14.71 -34.33
CA ASP A 262 -4.70 -13.59 -34.87
C ASP A 262 -6.06 -13.51 -34.18
N LYS A 263 -6.69 -14.66 -33.92
CA LYS A 263 -7.95 -14.73 -33.17
C LYS A 263 -7.77 -14.26 -31.73
N VAL A 264 -6.76 -14.75 -31.02
CA VAL A 264 -6.48 -14.36 -29.61
C VAL A 264 -6.20 -12.87 -29.51
N THR A 265 -5.36 -12.34 -30.41
CA THR A 265 -5.08 -10.91 -30.46
C THR A 265 -6.34 -10.09 -30.71
N SER A 266 -7.17 -10.50 -31.68
CA SER A 266 -8.39 -9.78 -32.04
C SER A 266 -9.38 -9.74 -30.88
N ILE A 267 -9.54 -10.84 -30.14
CA ILE A 267 -10.42 -10.89 -28.97
C ILE A 267 -9.93 -9.95 -27.87
N LEU A 268 -8.62 -9.94 -27.58
CA LEU A 268 -8.06 -9.03 -26.56
C LEU A 268 -8.15 -7.57 -26.99
N GLN A 269 -7.98 -7.24 -28.26
CA GLN A 269 -8.16 -5.87 -28.78
C GLN A 269 -9.61 -5.39 -28.73
N LEU A 270 -10.59 -6.29 -28.88
CA LEU A 270 -12.02 -5.96 -28.79
C LEU A 270 -12.56 -6.01 -27.36
N SER A 271 -11.81 -6.59 -26.43
CA SER A 271 -12.20 -6.69 -25.04
C SER A 271 -12.08 -5.33 -24.36
N PRO A 272 -13.11 -4.90 -23.62
CA PRO A 272 -13.03 -3.63 -22.91
C PRO A 272 -12.14 -3.74 -21.66
N PHE A 273 -11.69 -4.95 -21.29
CA PHE A 273 -10.81 -5.18 -20.14
C PHE A 273 -9.32 -5.12 -20.48
N PHE A 274 -8.93 -5.07 -21.76
CA PHE A 274 -7.54 -5.13 -22.18
C PHE A 274 -7.19 -3.96 -23.09
N VAL A 275 -6.23 -3.14 -22.67
CA VAL A 275 -5.69 -2.03 -23.45
C VAL A 275 -4.38 -2.47 -24.06
N LYS A 276 -4.27 -2.41 -25.40
CA LYS A 276 -3.01 -2.65 -26.09
C LYS A 276 -2.05 -1.49 -25.80
N ARG A 277 -0.89 -1.76 -25.20
CA ARG A 277 0.11 -0.72 -24.91
C ARG A 277 1.09 -0.51 -26.06
N HIS A 278 1.75 -1.58 -26.48
CA HIS A 278 2.74 -1.52 -27.55
C HIS A 278 2.96 -2.89 -28.20
N ASP A 279 3.57 -2.86 -29.39
CA ASP A 279 4.12 -4.03 -30.05
C ASP A 279 5.60 -4.16 -29.68
N THR A 280 6.07 -5.39 -29.53
CA THR A 280 7.50 -5.73 -29.35
C THR A 280 8.00 -6.48 -30.58
N SER A 281 9.31 -6.70 -30.68
CA SER A 281 9.89 -7.51 -31.77
C SER A 281 9.45 -8.98 -31.75
N GLN A 282 8.86 -9.45 -30.66
CA GLN A 282 8.49 -10.87 -30.45
C GLN A 282 6.99 -11.09 -30.24
N GLY A 283 6.18 -10.02 -30.13
CA GLY A 283 4.79 -10.17 -29.69
C GLY A 283 4.10 -8.86 -29.33
N LYS A 284 2.91 -8.96 -28.73
CA LYS A 284 2.06 -7.82 -28.35
C LYS A 284 1.87 -7.76 -26.83
N VAL A 285 1.83 -6.54 -26.28
CA VAL A 285 1.64 -6.33 -24.84
C VAL A 285 0.29 -5.65 -24.61
N PHE A 286 -0.54 -6.32 -23.80
CA PHE A 286 -1.82 -5.83 -23.33
C PHE A 286 -1.77 -5.64 -21.82
N VAL A 287 -2.52 -4.67 -21.35
CA VAL A 287 -2.68 -4.36 -19.94
C VAL A 287 -4.13 -4.58 -19.55
N CYS A 288 -4.35 -5.34 -18.48
CA CYS A 288 -5.67 -5.64 -17.95
C CYS A 288 -6.14 -4.51 -17.04
N VAL A 289 -7.27 -3.86 -17.36
CA VAL A 289 -7.80 -2.72 -16.61
C VAL A 289 -9.02 -3.07 -15.74
N ARG A 290 -9.14 -2.42 -14.57
CA ARG A 290 -10.24 -2.64 -13.61
C ARG A 290 -11.51 -1.86 -14.03
N ASN A 291 -12.41 -2.54 -14.77
CA ASN A 291 -13.77 -2.11 -15.13
C ASN A 291 -13.90 -0.92 -16.14
N PRO A 292 -14.19 -1.20 -17.41
CA PRO A 292 -14.31 -0.17 -18.46
C PRO A 292 -15.65 0.59 -18.51
N ARG A 293 -16.67 0.20 -17.71
CA ARG A 293 -18.03 0.77 -17.81
C ARG A 293 -18.24 2.08 -17.03
N SER A 294 -17.24 2.63 -16.36
CA SER A 294 -17.28 4.00 -15.83
C SER A 294 -17.26 5.06 -16.94
N ASN A 295 -16.81 4.73 -18.14
CA ASN A 295 -16.67 5.68 -19.27
C ASN A 295 -17.90 5.77 -20.21
N ILE A 296 -19.00 5.05 -19.93
CA ILE A 296 -20.19 5.02 -20.83
C ILE A 296 -21.35 5.90 -20.30
N LEU A 297 -21.28 6.39 -19.06
CA LEU A 297 -22.26 7.32 -18.50
C LEU A 297 -21.69 8.75 -18.47
N LEU A 298 -21.63 9.43 -19.61
CA LEU A 298 -21.59 10.90 -19.74
C LEU A 298 -21.48 11.27 -21.24
N ASN A 299 -22.49 10.90 -22.03
CA ASN A 299 -22.61 11.47 -23.37
C ASN A 299 -24.06 11.83 -23.71
N THR A 300 -24.59 12.82 -22.99
CA THR A 300 -25.59 13.74 -23.52
C THR A 300 -25.56 15.04 -22.71
N SER A 301 -25.15 16.13 -23.37
CA SER A 301 -25.28 17.56 -22.99
C SER A 301 -24.02 18.27 -22.43
N GLN A 302 -23.18 18.75 -23.37
CA GLN A 302 -22.42 20.01 -23.37
C GLN A 302 -21.41 20.33 -22.23
N ILE A 303 -20.17 19.84 -22.43
CA ILE A 303 -18.84 20.50 -22.42
C ILE A 303 -18.39 21.30 -21.16
N ILE A 304 -17.57 20.62 -20.36
CA ILE A 304 -16.20 21.04 -20.01
C ILE A 304 -15.28 19.86 -20.39
N LEU A 305 -14.24 20.10 -21.18
CA LEU A 305 -13.17 19.11 -21.42
C LEU A 305 -12.19 19.18 -20.24
N PRO A 306 -11.92 18.10 -19.51
CA PRO A 306 -10.77 18.04 -18.63
C PRO A 306 -9.50 18.05 -19.50
N SER A 307 -8.55 18.91 -19.15
CA SER A 307 -7.19 18.88 -19.68
C SER A 307 -6.59 17.49 -19.49
N GLU A 308 -5.96 16.99 -20.55
CA GLU A 308 -5.17 15.76 -20.60
C GLU A 308 -4.16 15.72 -19.44
N GLU A 309 -4.36 14.79 -18.51
CA GLU A 309 -3.35 14.02 -17.76
C GLU A 309 -4.05 13.29 -16.60
N GLU A 310 -5.02 12.44 -16.93
CA GLU A 310 -5.30 11.25 -16.11
C GLU A 310 -4.20 10.24 -16.47
N THR A 311 -3.25 10.00 -15.57
CA THR A 311 -2.16 9.04 -15.80
C THR A 311 -2.69 7.60 -15.71
N GLU A 312 -2.54 6.85 -16.81
CA GLU A 312 -3.09 5.51 -17.06
C GLU A 312 -2.58 4.36 -16.15
N GLU A 313 -1.87 4.61 -15.04
CA GLU A 313 -1.23 3.53 -14.24
C GLU A 313 -2.03 3.08 -13.00
N ASP A 314 -3.12 3.76 -12.63
CA ASP A 314 -3.98 3.38 -11.48
C ASP A 314 -5.07 2.32 -11.80
N LEU A 315 -5.03 1.71 -12.99
CA LEU A 315 -6.08 0.78 -13.46
C LEU A 315 -5.62 -0.66 -13.67
N ASP A 316 -4.32 -0.97 -13.52
CA ASP A 316 -3.72 -2.18 -14.07
C ASP A 316 -3.75 -3.39 -13.10
N LEU A 317 -4.58 -4.38 -13.41
CA LEU A 317 -4.69 -5.66 -12.69
C LEU A 317 -3.54 -6.62 -13.04
N GLY A 318 -2.96 -6.49 -14.25
CA GLY A 318 -1.84 -7.33 -14.71
C GLY A 318 -1.57 -7.15 -16.20
N VAL A 319 -0.56 -7.83 -16.71
CA VAL A 319 -0.07 -7.72 -18.08
C VAL A 319 -0.29 -9.04 -18.81
N VAL A 320 -0.76 -8.96 -20.05
CA VAL A 320 -0.83 -10.11 -20.96
C VAL A 320 0.16 -9.89 -22.10
N ARG A 321 1.12 -10.79 -22.25
CA ARG A 321 2.07 -10.81 -23.37
C ARG A 321 1.68 -11.93 -24.31
N ILE A 322 1.55 -11.62 -25.59
CA ILE A 322 1.19 -12.61 -26.61
C ILE A 322 2.38 -12.75 -27.58
N TYR A 323 2.84 -13.98 -27.75
CA TYR A 323 3.85 -14.40 -28.73
C TYR A 323 3.20 -15.27 -29.80
N GLU A 324 3.94 -15.73 -30.81
CA GLU A 324 3.39 -16.51 -31.93
C GLU A 324 2.64 -17.79 -31.50
N ASN A 325 3.12 -18.47 -30.46
CA ASN A 325 2.54 -19.74 -29.98
C ASN A 325 2.22 -19.75 -28.48
N THR A 326 2.47 -18.65 -27.77
CA THR A 326 2.25 -18.59 -26.31
C THR A 326 1.62 -17.27 -25.87
N LEU A 327 0.96 -17.32 -24.72
CA LEU A 327 0.41 -16.16 -24.03
C LEU A 327 0.79 -16.24 -22.56
N ASP A 328 1.40 -15.19 -22.04
CA ASP A 328 1.80 -15.08 -20.64
C ASP A 328 0.88 -14.08 -19.93
N VAL A 329 0.34 -14.49 -18.79
CA VAL A 329 -0.38 -13.61 -17.86
C VAL A 329 0.54 -13.32 -16.69
N LEU A 330 0.90 -12.06 -16.49
CA LEU A 330 1.82 -11.59 -15.46
C LEU A 330 1.08 -10.69 -14.47
N ALA A 331 1.29 -10.90 -13.18
CA ALA A 331 0.77 -9.99 -12.14
C ALA A 331 1.71 -9.88 -10.94
N LEU A 332 1.57 -8.79 -10.18
CA LEU A 332 2.43 -8.51 -9.02
C LEU A 332 2.21 -9.48 -7.85
N ASP A 333 1.03 -10.08 -7.76
CA ASP A 333 0.66 -11.03 -6.71
C ASP A 333 -0.30 -12.11 -7.23
N SER A 334 -0.47 -13.19 -6.45
CA SER A 334 -1.30 -14.33 -6.82
C SER A 334 -2.78 -14.01 -6.99
N LYS A 335 -3.30 -13.02 -6.25
CA LYS A 335 -4.72 -12.63 -6.29
C LYS A 335 -5.01 -11.85 -7.57
N ARG A 336 -4.13 -10.92 -7.93
CA ARG A 336 -4.18 -10.21 -9.22
C ARG A 336 -4.02 -11.18 -10.38
N LEU A 337 -3.07 -12.13 -10.27
CA LEU A 337 -2.88 -13.16 -11.29
C LEU A 337 -4.18 -13.97 -11.50
N GLU A 338 -4.83 -14.42 -10.44
CA GLU A 338 -6.08 -15.18 -10.51
C GLU A 338 -7.21 -14.40 -11.20
N VAL A 339 -7.32 -13.09 -10.93
CA VAL A 339 -8.32 -12.22 -11.57
C VAL A 339 -8.05 -12.08 -13.07
N VAL A 340 -6.80 -11.78 -13.47
CA VAL A 340 -6.48 -11.60 -14.89
C VAL A 340 -6.58 -12.92 -15.64
N ARG A 341 -6.13 -14.03 -15.04
CA ARG A 341 -6.31 -15.37 -15.60
C ARG A 341 -7.76 -15.71 -15.85
N SER A 342 -8.63 -15.47 -14.87
CA SER A 342 -10.07 -15.72 -15.00
C SER A 342 -10.66 -14.95 -16.18
N LEU A 343 -10.27 -13.68 -16.37
CA LEU A 343 -10.72 -12.86 -17.50
C LEU A 343 -10.17 -13.39 -18.85
N VAL A 344 -8.90 -13.78 -18.90
CA VAL A 344 -8.25 -14.32 -20.10
C VAL A 344 -8.89 -15.65 -20.49
N GLU A 345 -9.12 -16.55 -19.52
CA GLU A 345 -9.75 -17.85 -19.72
C GLU A 345 -11.22 -17.70 -20.15
N GLU A 346 -11.97 -16.76 -19.56
CA GLU A 346 -13.36 -16.46 -19.95
C GLU A 346 -13.45 -15.90 -21.38
N LEU A 347 -12.54 -14.98 -21.76
CA LEU A 347 -12.56 -14.34 -23.07
C LEU A 347 -12.09 -15.24 -24.20
N LEU A 348 -11.01 -16.00 -23.96
CA LEU A 348 -10.34 -16.75 -25.02
C LEU A 348 -10.82 -18.19 -25.11
N GLY A 349 -11.36 -18.76 -24.03
CA GLY A 349 -11.90 -20.11 -23.99
C GLY A 349 -10.96 -21.14 -24.65
N ASP A 350 -11.49 -21.93 -25.58
CA ASP A 350 -10.75 -23.00 -26.25
C ASP A 350 -9.59 -22.52 -27.15
N SER A 351 -9.41 -21.22 -27.35
CA SER A 351 -8.28 -20.67 -28.12
C SER A 351 -6.96 -20.70 -27.37
N ILE A 352 -6.98 -20.96 -26.06
CA ILE A 352 -5.79 -21.12 -25.22
C ILE A 352 -5.80 -22.44 -24.44
N VAL A 353 -4.63 -22.94 -24.05
CA VAL A 353 -4.49 -24.10 -23.17
C VAL A 353 -3.44 -23.77 -22.12
N LEU A 354 -3.79 -23.87 -20.83
CA LEU A 354 -2.85 -23.61 -19.74
C LEU A 354 -1.70 -24.62 -19.80
N LYS A 355 -0.45 -24.14 -19.78
CA LYS A 355 0.71 -25.01 -19.60
C LYS A 355 0.82 -25.39 -18.13
N GLU A 356 0.78 -26.70 -17.83
CA GLU A 356 1.08 -27.17 -16.48
C GLU A 356 2.55 -26.84 -16.14
N SER A 357 2.77 -26.24 -14.98
CA SER A 357 4.11 -25.93 -14.49
C SER A 357 4.86 -27.24 -14.24
N GLY A 358 5.99 -27.44 -14.94
CA GLY A 358 6.89 -28.58 -14.73
C GLY A 358 7.64 -28.54 -13.41
#